data_AF-A0A1G4KLK5-F1
#
_entry.id   AF-A0A1G4KLK5-F1
#
_cell.length_a   1.000
_cell.length_b   1.000
_cell.length_c   1.000
_cell.angle_alpha   90.00
_cell.angle_beta   90.00
_cell.angle_gamma   90.00
#
_symmetry.space_group_name_H-M   'P 1'
#
loop_
_entity.id
_entity.type
_entity.pdbx_description
1 polymer ?
#
loop_
_entity_poly.entity_id
_entity_poly.type
_entity_poly.pdbx_seq_one_letter_code
_entity_poly.pdbx_strand_id
1 'polypeptide(L)'
;MAATPESIPCSKSSEPIVVLPPTVAGAKDSLHSRTFYSEVPTSIKESGCSVILGVDEAGRGPVIGPMVYGISYCTKEYQDEVLKKRYAFDDSKRLTDPIRRDLFQRMYTGEIDQAGYATTCISACDISSGMLRFPPEKNYNLNEQAHDVTIALIKGVVDKGVSIEHVYVDTVGPPASYQKKLESIFPNIKFTVAKKADSLYCVVSVASVVAKVTRDVLVDLLKRYDNEVIGSGYPSDAKTTAWLRSNRTLLFGWPSNMVRFSWQTAQTLLDKSPDAVPIEWEDDHLGKGSQSVSAMFAAPPKAVTLDNWYGVE
;
A
#
# COMPACT_ATOMS: atom_id res chain seq x y z
N MET A 1 -37.48 -8.53 -56.56
CA MET A 1 -36.35 -8.10 -55.72
C MET A 1 -36.90 -7.12 -54.69
N ALA A 2 -37.12 -7.61 -53.46
CA ALA A 2 -37.75 -6.83 -52.39
C ALA A 2 -36.67 -6.08 -51.59
N ALA A 3 -36.89 -4.79 -51.36
CA ALA A 3 -36.04 -3.93 -50.55
C ALA A 3 -36.34 -4.15 -49.04
N THR A 4 -35.28 -4.35 -48.25
CA THR A 4 -35.32 -4.40 -46.78
C THR A 4 -35.07 -3.00 -46.20
N PRO A 5 -35.74 -2.60 -45.11
CA PRO A 5 -35.56 -1.29 -44.49
C PRO A 5 -34.34 -1.26 -43.55
N GLU A 6 -33.66 -0.10 -43.55
CA GLU A 6 -32.51 0.26 -42.72
C GLU A 6 -32.84 0.21 -41.23
N SER A 7 -32.01 -0.48 -40.44
CA SER A 7 -32.03 -0.46 -38.99
C SER A 7 -31.15 0.67 -38.47
N ILE A 8 -31.78 1.63 -37.77
CA ILE A 8 -31.13 2.68 -37.00
C ILE A 8 -30.30 2.03 -35.87
N PRO A 9 -29.01 2.35 -35.68
CA PRO A 9 -28.28 1.88 -34.52
C PRO A 9 -28.82 2.57 -33.28
N CYS A 10 -29.47 1.78 -32.42
CA CYS A 10 -29.85 2.13 -31.07
C CYS A 10 -28.64 2.74 -30.33
N SER A 11 -28.78 3.98 -29.86
CA SER A 11 -27.78 4.68 -29.08
C SER A 11 -27.37 3.83 -27.88
N LYS A 12 -26.11 3.37 -27.86
CA LYS A 12 -25.52 2.75 -26.68
C LYS A 12 -25.62 3.77 -25.54
N SER A 13 -26.46 3.46 -24.55
CA SER A 13 -26.44 4.10 -23.25
C SER A 13 -25.01 4.06 -22.74
N SER A 14 -24.37 5.23 -22.67
CA SER A 14 -23.05 5.37 -22.07
C SER A 14 -23.17 4.97 -20.60
N GLU A 15 -22.61 3.83 -20.24
CA GLU A 15 -22.37 3.50 -18.84
C GLU A 15 -21.62 4.68 -18.19
N PRO A 16 -21.97 5.08 -16.96
CA PRO A 16 -21.28 6.17 -16.30
C PRO A 16 -19.81 5.79 -16.18
N ILE A 17 -18.92 6.61 -16.74
CA ILE A 17 -17.48 6.49 -16.55
C ILE A 17 -17.25 6.47 -15.04
N VAL A 18 -16.88 5.31 -14.48
CA VAL A 18 -16.52 5.20 -13.07
C VAL A 18 -15.26 6.04 -12.90
N VAL A 19 -15.42 7.25 -12.35
CA VAL A 19 -14.30 8.15 -12.09
C VAL A 19 -13.45 7.50 -11.01
N LEU A 20 -12.26 7.02 -11.40
CA LEU A 20 -11.31 6.44 -10.46
C LEU A 20 -10.86 7.51 -9.46
N PRO A 21 -10.65 7.15 -8.18
CA PRO A 21 -10.09 8.09 -7.22
C PRO A 21 -8.73 8.64 -7.70
N PRO A 22 -8.43 9.94 -7.51
CA PRO A 22 -7.15 10.53 -7.91
C PRO A 22 -5.92 9.82 -7.32
N THR A 23 -6.07 9.21 -6.13
CA THR A 23 -5.04 8.41 -5.47
C THR A 23 -4.66 7.14 -6.23
N VAL A 24 -5.53 6.65 -7.12
CA VAL A 24 -5.34 5.45 -7.94
C VAL A 24 -4.70 5.80 -9.27
N ALA A 25 -5.06 6.95 -9.86
CA ALA A 25 -4.69 7.31 -11.23
C ALA A 25 -3.17 7.28 -11.48
N GLY A 26 -2.36 7.75 -10.53
CA GLY A 26 -0.90 7.72 -10.62
C GLY A 26 -0.26 6.38 -10.25
N ALA A 27 -0.96 5.52 -9.51
CA ALA A 27 -0.42 4.29 -8.95
C ALA A 27 -0.75 3.03 -9.77
N LYS A 28 -1.88 3.00 -10.47
CA LYS A 28 -2.41 1.80 -11.14
C LYS A 28 -1.45 1.15 -12.16
N ASP A 29 -0.68 1.95 -12.88
CA ASP A 29 0.24 1.49 -13.93
C ASP A 29 1.72 1.56 -13.50
N SER A 30 1.97 1.91 -12.25
CA SER A 30 3.33 2.13 -11.74
C SER A 30 3.90 0.85 -11.14
N LEU A 31 5.09 0.45 -11.59
CA LEU A 31 5.85 -0.64 -10.95
C LEU A 31 6.35 -0.22 -9.56
N HIS A 32 6.72 1.04 -9.42
CA HIS A 32 7.26 1.62 -8.18
C HIS A 32 6.21 2.38 -7.39
N SER A 33 6.53 2.60 -6.13
CA SER A 33 5.68 3.29 -5.16
C SER A 33 5.35 4.71 -5.62
N ARG A 34 4.13 5.14 -5.34
CA ARG A 34 3.63 6.46 -5.75
C ARG A 34 2.96 7.16 -4.59
N THR A 35 3.24 8.45 -4.47
CA THR A 35 2.61 9.34 -3.50
C THR A 35 1.70 10.32 -4.22
N PHE A 36 0.51 10.52 -3.67
CA PHE A 36 -0.47 11.51 -4.12
C PHE A 36 -0.82 12.42 -2.96
N TYR A 37 -0.90 13.73 -3.22
CA TYR A 37 -1.45 14.70 -2.27
C TYR A 37 -2.63 15.40 -2.94
N SER A 38 -3.75 15.55 -2.22
CA SER A 38 -4.81 16.44 -2.64
C SER A 38 -4.31 17.89 -2.64
N GLU A 39 -5.05 18.77 -3.31
CA GLU A 39 -4.90 20.20 -3.05
C GLU A 39 -5.18 20.50 -1.58
N VAL A 40 -4.42 21.45 -1.01
CA VAL A 40 -4.69 21.92 0.36
C VAL A 40 -6.00 22.73 0.32
N PRO A 41 -6.99 22.41 1.16
CA PRO A 41 -8.25 23.16 1.23
C PRO A 41 -8.04 24.67 1.37
N THR A 42 -8.82 25.45 0.63
CA THR A 42 -8.76 26.92 0.66
C THR A 42 -9.00 27.46 2.06
N SER A 43 -9.94 26.88 2.82
CA SER A 43 -10.20 27.25 4.21
C SER A 43 -8.99 27.10 5.13
N ILE A 44 -8.12 26.12 4.87
CA ILE A 44 -6.87 25.90 5.62
C ILE A 44 -5.79 26.87 5.13
N LYS A 45 -5.66 27.07 3.82
CA LYS A 45 -4.68 28.02 3.23
C LYS A 45 -4.89 29.45 3.71
N GLU A 46 -6.15 29.90 3.77
CA GLU A 46 -6.49 31.30 4.06
C GLU A 46 -6.56 31.62 5.55
N SER A 47 -7.04 30.68 6.37
CA SER A 47 -7.19 30.93 7.81
C SER A 47 -5.86 30.87 8.57
N GLY A 48 -4.87 30.12 8.06
CA GLY A 48 -3.64 29.83 8.79
C GLY A 48 -3.86 29.02 10.07
N CYS A 49 -5.07 28.49 10.29
CA CYS A 49 -5.40 27.70 11.46
C CYS A 49 -4.60 26.41 11.48
N SER A 50 -4.22 25.98 12.68
CA SER A 50 -3.60 24.67 12.86
C SER A 50 -4.62 23.55 12.64
N VAL A 51 -4.15 22.44 12.08
CA VAL A 51 -4.97 21.27 11.78
C VAL A 51 -4.60 20.09 12.67
N ILE A 52 -5.53 19.16 12.80
CA ILE A 52 -5.25 17.80 13.23
C ILE A 52 -5.03 16.91 12.02
N LEU A 53 -4.17 15.90 12.15
CA LEU A 53 -3.85 14.96 11.09
C LEU A 53 -4.03 13.53 11.60
N GLY A 54 -4.61 12.66 10.77
CA GLY A 54 -4.74 11.23 11.03
C GLY A 54 -3.92 10.42 10.05
N VAL A 55 -3.31 9.33 10.53
CA VAL A 55 -2.53 8.39 9.73
C VAL A 55 -3.07 6.98 9.95
N ASP A 56 -3.34 6.27 8.85
CA ASP A 56 -3.69 4.85 8.87
C ASP A 56 -3.15 4.14 7.60
N GLU A 57 -3.21 2.82 7.60
CA GLU A 57 -2.69 1.95 6.54
C GLU A 57 -3.70 0.88 6.11
N ALA A 58 -3.53 0.39 4.88
CA ALA A 58 -4.28 -0.73 4.35
C ALA A 58 -3.36 -1.70 3.61
N GLY A 59 -3.64 -3.00 3.73
CA GLY A 59 -2.91 -4.02 2.99
C GLY A 59 -1.53 -4.33 3.56
N ARG A 60 -1.34 -4.29 4.88
CA ARG A 60 -0.07 -4.70 5.49
C ARG A 60 0.25 -6.19 5.31
N GLY A 61 -0.71 -7.08 5.56
CA GLY A 61 -0.52 -8.54 5.57
C GLY A 61 -0.65 -9.32 4.25
N PRO A 62 -1.39 -8.86 3.22
CA PRO A 62 -1.52 -9.56 1.94
C PRO A 62 -0.18 -9.86 1.27
N VAL A 63 -0.08 -11.02 0.62
CA VAL A 63 1.01 -11.39 -0.30
C VAL A 63 0.79 -10.79 -1.70
N ILE A 64 -0.44 -10.37 -2.02
CA ILE A 64 -0.78 -9.73 -3.29
C ILE A 64 -1.13 -8.24 -3.08
N GLY A 65 -0.62 -7.41 -3.98
CA GLY A 65 -0.94 -6.00 -4.12
C GLY A 65 -0.13 -5.06 -3.24
N PRO A 66 -0.37 -3.75 -3.35
CA PRO A 66 0.37 -2.73 -2.62
C PRO A 66 -0.03 -2.67 -1.14
N MET A 67 0.82 -2.03 -0.34
CA MET A 67 0.47 -1.52 0.99
C MET A 67 0.24 -0.01 0.85
N VAL A 68 -0.92 0.49 1.29
CA VAL A 68 -1.27 1.91 1.11
C VAL A 68 -1.29 2.58 2.47
N TYR A 69 -0.46 3.60 2.65
CA TYR A 69 -0.59 4.56 3.74
C TYR A 69 -1.50 5.70 3.29
N GLY A 70 -2.46 6.05 4.13
CA GLY A 70 -3.32 7.21 3.95
C GLY A 70 -3.15 8.19 5.09
N ILE A 71 -3.24 9.48 4.76
CA ILE A 71 -3.40 10.54 5.73
C ILE A 71 -4.61 11.40 5.40
N SER A 72 -5.20 12.00 6.42
CA SER A 72 -6.18 13.07 6.27
C SER A 72 -5.92 14.17 7.28
N TYR A 73 -6.29 15.41 6.95
CA TYR A 73 -6.13 16.54 7.85
C TYR A 73 -7.22 17.59 7.65
N CYS A 74 -7.66 18.20 8.76
CA CYS A 74 -8.66 19.27 8.79
C CYS A 74 -8.59 20.04 10.11
N THR A 75 -9.31 21.15 10.23
CA THR A 75 -9.46 21.83 11.53
C THR A 75 -10.26 20.96 12.50
N LYS A 76 -10.01 21.12 13.80
CA LYS A 76 -10.71 20.36 14.83
C LYS A 76 -12.21 20.65 14.81
N GLU A 77 -12.57 21.90 14.57
CA GLU A 77 -13.95 22.37 14.45
C GLU A 77 -14.67 21.69 13.27
N TYR A 78 -14.03 21.61 12.10
CA TYR A 78 -14.62 20.95 10.93
C TYR A 78 -14.81 19.44 11.16
N GLN A 79 -13.84 18.79 11.81
CA GLN A 79 -14.01 17.39 12.19
C GLN A 79 -15.25 17.19 13.08
N ASP A 80 -15.37 17.99 14.14
CA ASP A 80 -16.39 17.79 15.16
C ASP A 80 -17.79 18.21 14.69
N GLU A 81 -17.89 19.27 13.88
CA GLU A 81 -19.18 19.79 13.40
C GLU A 81 -19.64 19.17 12.07
N VAL A 82 -18.72 18.73 11.21
CA VAL A 82 -19.07 18.25 9.85
C VAL A 82 -18.75 16.77 9.68
N LEU A 83 -17.47 16.35 9.81
CA LEU A 83 -17.08 14.97 9.51
C LEU A 83 -17.78 13.94 10.42
N LYS A 84 -17.90 14.24 11.72
CA LYS A 84 -18.62 13.36 12.66
C LYS A 84 -20.14 13.46 12.48
N LYS A 85 -20.71 14.67 12.62
CA LYS A 85 -22.18 14.84 12.70
C LYS A 85 -22.90 14.60 11.38
N ARG A 86 -22.31 15.00 10.25
CA ARG A 86 -22.96 14.93 8.92
C ARG A 86 -22.57 13.68 8.14
N TYR A 87 -21.31 13.25 8.24
CA TYR A 87 -20.78 12.14 7.43
C TYR A 87 -20.50 10.86 8.23
N ALA A 88 -20.60 10.89 9.56
CA ALA A 88 -20.47 9.72 10.44
C ALA A 88 -19.16 8.92 10.23
N PHE A 89 -18.05 9.63 9.98
CA PHE A 89 -16.75 8.97 9.77
C PHE A 89 -16.26 8.19 10.99
N ASP A 90 -16.68 8.52 12.22
CA ASP A 90 -16.22 7.87 13.46
C ASP A 90 -16.92 6.52 13.77
N ASP A 91 -17.93 6.12 13.00
CA ASP A 91 -18.64 4.85 13.19
C ASP A 91 -17.92 3.68 12.49
N SER A 92 -16.70 3.39 12.96
CA SER A 92 -15.79 2.36 12.41
C SER A 92 -16.42 0.96 12.25
N LYS A 93 -17.47 0.64 13.00
CA LYS A 93 -18.19 -0.64 12.92
C LYS A 93 -19.28 -0.66 11.84
N ARG A 94 -19.61 0.49 11.25
CA ARG A 94 -20.68 0.66 10.24
C ARG A 94 -20.16 1.05 8.86
N LEU A 95 -18.87 1.34 8.69
CA LEU A 95 -18.29 1.68 7.39
C LEU A 95 -18.06 0.43 6.51
N THR A 96 -19.12 -0.03 5.87
CA THR A 96 -19.06 -1.07 4.83
C THR A 96 -18.30 -0.59 3.58
N ASP A 97 -17.89 -1.51 2.69
CA ASP A 97 -17.18 -1.13 1.46
C ASP A 97 -17.94 -0.09 0.60
N PRO A 98 -19.26 -0.24 0.33
CA PRO A 98 -20.02 0.78 -0.39
C PRO A 98 -20.01 2.15 0.29
N ILE A 99 -20.13 2.18 1.63
CA ILE A 99 -20.13 3.43 2.39
C ILE A 99 -18.75 4.09 2.33
N ARG A 100 -17.66 3.32 2.48
CA ARG A 100 -16.30 3.84 2.36
C ARG A 100 -16.05 4.46 0.98
N ARG A 101 -16.52 3.80 -0.09
CA ARG A 101 -16.43 4.31 -1.46
C ARG A 101 -17.21 5.60 -1.66
N ASP A 102 -18.45 5.68 -1.17
CA ASP A 102 -19.28 6.88 -1.23
C ASP A 102 -18.63 8.05 -0.47
N LEU A 103 -18.19 7.82 0.77
CA LEU A 103 -17.51 8.85 1.56
C LEU A 103 -16.24 9.36 0.89
N PHE A 104 -15.41 8.46 0.37
CA PHE A 104 -14.19 8.90 -0.33
C PHE A 104 -14.51 9.63 -1.63
N GLN A 105 -15.55 9.20 -2.35
CA GLN A 105 -16.04 9.90 -3.53
C GLN A 105 -16.41 11.34 -3.23
N ARG A 106 -17.19 11.57 -2.18
CA ARG A 106 -17.56 12.92 -1.73
C ARG A 106 -16.35 13.81 -1.44
N MET A 107 -15.23 13.25 -0.97
CA MET A 107 -13.99 14.00 -0.77
C MET A 107 -13.36 14.42 -2.11
N TYR A 108 -13.12 13.48 -3.03
CA TYR A 108 -12.44 13.80 -4.28
C TYR A 108 -13.34 14.48 -5.32
N THR A 109 -14.66 14.49 -5.15
CA THR A 109 -15.60 15.29 -5.95
C THR A 109 -15.88 16.67 -5.35
N GLY A 110 -15.33 16.99 -4.19
CA GLY A 110 -15.42 18.32 -3.57
C GLY A 110 -16.69 18.59 -2.75
N GLU A 111 -17.47 17.57 -2.38
CA GLU A 111 -18.55 17.76 -1.39
C GLU A 111 -17.98 17.92 0.03
N ILE A 112 -16.90 17.18 0.33
CA ILE A 112 -16.10 17.32 1.56
C ILE A 112 -14.81 18.06 1.16
N ASP A 113 -14.85 19.38 1.23
CA ASP A 113 -13.83 20.27 0.65
C ASP A 113 -12.87 20.90 1.67
N GLN A 114 -13.16 20.80 2.97
CA GLN A 114 -12.30 21.34 4.04
C GLN A 114 -11.43 20.27 4.72
N ALA A 115 -11.32 19.10 4.11
CA ALA A 115 -10.41 18.03 4.54
C ALA A 115 -9.42 17.70 3.42
N GLY A 116 -8.13 17.88 3.71
CA GLY A 116 -7.07 17.43 2.82
C GLY A 116 -6.73 15.96 3.06
N TYR A 117 -6.19 15.29 2.06
CA TYR A 117 -5.77 13.90 2.16
C TYR A 117 -4.57 13.60 1.26
N ALA A 118 -3.84 12.55 1.59
CA ALA A 118 -2.74 12.06 0.77
C ALA A 118 -2.58 10.56 0.95
N THR A 119 -1.96 9.91 -0.02
CA THR A 119 -1.60 8.49 0.06
C THR A 119 -0.18 8.26 -0.41
N THR A 120 0.46 7.24 0.14
CA THR A 120 1.59 6.58 -0.50
C THR A 120 1.23 5.11 -0.69
N CYS A 121 1.21 4.68 -1.95
CA CYS A 121 1.02 3.28 -2.32
C CYS A 121 2.40 2.65 -2.47
N ILE A 122 2.83 1.86 -1.47
CA ILE A 122 4.07 1.09 -1.53
C ILE A 122 3.81 -0.13 -2.41
N SER A 123 4.48 -0.20 -3.57
CA SER A 123 4.21 -1.26 -4.55
C SER A 123 4.69 -2.62 -4.06
N ALA A 124 4.11 -3.71 -4.57
CA ALA A 124 4.57 -5.06 -4.24
C ALA A 124 6.04 -5.27 -4.63
N CYS A 125 6.47 -4.63 -5.73
CA CYS A 125 7.84 -4.61 -6.19
C CYS A 125 8.76 -3.96 -5.16
N ASP A 126 8.49 -2.71 -4.75
CA ASP A 126 9.36 -1.99 -3.82
C ASP A 126 9.39 -2.63 -2.42
N ILE A 127 8.25 -3.18 -1.97
CA ILE A 127 8.20 -3.97 -0.75
C ILE A 127 9.17 -5.15 -0.84
N SER A 128 9.14 -5.89 -1.95
CA SER A 128 10.00 -7.05 -2.18
C SER A 128 11.47 -6.64 -2.29
N SER A 129 11.77 -5.63 -3.11
CA SER A 129 13.13 -5.12 -3.33
C SER A 129 13.76 -4.53 -2.07
N GLY A 130 12.97 -3.94 -1.17
CA GLY A 130 13.46 -3.47 0.12
C GLY A 130 13.79 -4.63 1.07
N MET A 131 12.87 -5.58 1.21
CA MET A 131 12.99 -6.69 2.17
C MET A 131 13.97 -7.80 1.74
N LEU A 132 14.23 -7.92 0.43
CA LEU A 132 15.20 -8.84 -0.17
C LEU A 132 16.48 -8.12 -0.61
N ARG A 133 16.73 -6.90 -0.09
CA ARG A 133 17.89 -6.10 -0.49
C ARG A 133 19.20 -6.78 -0.07
N PHE A 134 20.15 -6.79 -0.99
CA PHE A 134 21.54 -7.18 -0.73
C PHE A 134 22.46 -5.94 -0.57
N PRO A 135 23.48 -5.98 0.30
CA PRO A 135 23.78 -7.05 1.26
C PRO A 135 22.77 -7.14 2.41
N PRO A 136 22.65 -8.29 3.12
CA PRO A 136 21.60 -8.50 4.14
C PRO A 136 21.58 -7.44 5.25
N GLU A 137 22.72 -6.84 5.57
CA GLU A 137 22.82 -5.71 6.50
C GLU A 137 22.15 -4.42 6.02
N LYS A 138 21.86 -4.30 4.72
CA LYS A 138 21.07 -3.22 4.13
C LYS A 138 19.59 -3.57 3.96
N ASN A 139 19.13 -4.71 4.49
CA ASN A 139 17.72 -5.09 4.43
C ASN A 139 16.84 -3.96 4.99
N TYR A 140 15.91 -3.51 4.15
CA TYR A 140 14.97 -2.46 4.49
C TYR A 140 13.63 -3.12 4.83
N ASN A 141 13.43 -3.38 6.13
CA ASN A 141 12.31 -4.21 6.56
C ASN A 141 10.97 -3.47 6.48
N LEU A 142 9.85 -4.20 6.57
CA LEU A 142 8.52 -3.61 6.38
C LEU A 142 8.16 -2.53 7.43
N ASN A 143 8.69 -2.60 8.66
CA ASN A 143 8.46 -1.56 9.66
C ASN A 143 9.20 -0.28 9.30
N GLU A 144 10.44 -0.38 8.82
CA GLU A 144 11.21 0.78 8.38
C GLU A 144 10.55 1.44 7.17
N GLN A 145 10.14 0.64 6.18
CA GLN A 145 9.35 1.09 5.03
C GLN A 145 8.09 1.86 5.45
N ALA A 146 7.32 1.31 6.38
CA ALA A 146 6.11 1.92 6.92
C ALA A 146 6.39 3.26 7.64
N HIS A 147 7.40 3.29 8.50
CA HIS A 147 7.76 4.49 9.25
C HIS A 147 8.23 5.61 8.33
N ASP A 148 9.09 5.32 7.36
CA ASP A 148 9.65 6.32 6.45
C ASP A 148 8.56 6.92 5.55
N VAL A 149 7.61 6.09 5.10
CA VAL A 149 6.43 6.57 4.37
C VAL A 149 5.55 7.48 5.20
N THR A 150 5.29 7.13 6.47
CA THR A 150 4.51 7.98 7.38
C THR A 150 5.20 9.33 7.59
N ILE A 151 6.51 9.32 7.84
CA ILE A 151 7.33 10.52 8.01
C ILE A 151 7.29 11.37 6.74
N ALA A 152 7.45 10.76 5.56
CA ALA A 152 7.42 11.47 4.28
C ALA A 152 6.06 12.11 3.99
N LEU A 153 4.95 11.44 4.32
CA LEU A 153 3.60 11.98 4.16
C LEU A 153 3.36 13.20 5.06
N ILE A 154 3.74 13.11 6.34
CA ILE A 154 3.61 14.22 7.29
C ILE A 154 4.47 15.41 6.81
N LYS A 155 5.73 15.14 6.44
CA LYS A 155 6.64 16.16 5.92
C LYS A 155 6.08 16.83 4.67
N GLY A 156 5.54 16.08 3.72
CA GLY A 156 4.96 16.64 2.50
C GLY A 156 3.75 17.54 2.75
N VAL A 157 2.98 17.32 3.82
CA VAL A 157 1.91 18.24 4.24
C VAL A 157 2.50 19.53 4.83
N VAL A 158 3.53 19.43 5.67
CA VAL A 158 4.24 20.60 6.21
C VAL A 158 4.88 21.43 5.09
N ASP A 159 5.54 20.78 4.13
CA ASP A 159 6.20 21.43 2.99
C ASP A 159 5.19 22.17 2.07
N LYS A 160 3.90 21.79 2.12
CA LYS A 160 2.80 22.49 1.45
C LYS A 160 2.25 23.70 2.24
N GLY A 161 2.89 24.06 3.34
CA GLY A 161 2.54 25.22 4.16
C GLY A 161 1.41 24.99 5.16
N VAL A 162 1.06 23.73 5.46
CA VAL A 162 0.02 23.40 6.43
C VAL A 162 0.62 23.35 7.84
N SER A 163 0.06 24.14 8.76
CA SER A 163 0.41 24.12 10.18
C SER A 163 -0.30 22.96 10.89
N ILE A 164 0.45 21.98 11.39
CA ILE A 164 -0.11 20.80 12.06
C ILE A 164 0.08 20.93 13.58
N GLU A 165 -1.01 20.88 14.34
CA GLU A 165 -0.93 20.88 15.80
C GLU A 165 -0.70 19.47 16.36
N HIS A 166 -1.48 18.50 15.90
CA HIS A 166 -1.52 17.16 16.48
C HIS A 166 -1.72 16.10 15.40
N VAL A 167 -0.84 15.09 15.38
CA VAL A 167 -0.93 13.90 14.55
C VAL A 167 -1.37 12.68 15.38
N TYR A 168 -2.43 12.02 14.94
CA TYR A 168 -2.93 10.76 15.46
C TYR A 168 -2.56 9.62 14.50
N VAL A 169 -1.97 8.54 15.01
CA VAL A 169 -1.43 7.44 14.18
C VAL A 169 -1.99 6.11 14.66
N ASP A 170 -2.57 5.32 13.75
CA ASP A 170 -2.84 3.91 14.01
C ASP A 170 -1.56 3.08 13.90
N THR A 171 -1.38 2.11 14.81
CA THR A 171 -0.23 1.22 14.75
C THR A 171 -0.59 -0.22 15.12
N VAL A 172 0.07 -1.16 14.45
CA VAL A 172 0.11 -2.57 14.86
C VAL A 172 1.19 -2.86 15.90
N GLY A 173 2.21 -2.00 16.00
CA GLY A 173 3.41 -2.18 16.83
C GLY A 173 3.29 -1.57 18.23
N PRO A 174 4.40 -1.50 18.99
CA PRO A 174 4.45 -0.84 20.29
C PRO A 174 4.36 0.70 20.14
N PRO A 175 3.26 1.34 20.59
CA PRO A 175 3.02 2.76 20.30
C PRO A 175 4.09 3.70 20.85
N ALA A 176 4.59 3.42 22.06
CA ALA A 176 5.54 4.30 22.76
C ALA A 176 6.86 4.48 21.99
N SER A 177 7.38 3.42 21.36
CA SER A 177 8.63 3.49 20.58
C SER A 177 8.45 4.32 19.31
N TYR A 178 7.29 4.16 18.65
CA TYR A 178 7.00 4.86 17.42
C TYR A 178 6.70 6.34 17.66
N GLN A 179 5.95 6.64 18.73
CA GLN A 179 5.67 8.01 19.14
C GLN A 179 6.95 8.79 19.42
N LYS A 180 7.88 8.21 20.21
CA LYS A 180 9.19 8.83 20.49
C LYS A 180 9.99 9.11 19.21
N LYS A 181 9.96 8.19 18.24
CA LYS A 181 10.61 8.39 16.93
C LYS A 181 10.02 9.60 16.20
N LEU A 182 8.69 9.71 16.15
CA LEU A 182 8.01 10.83 15.48
C LEU A 182 8.24 12.17 16.19
N GLU A 183 8.12 12.21 17.52
CA GLU A 183 8.39 13.41 18.33
C GLU A 183 9.85 13.89 18.18
N SER A 184 10.81 12.98 18.03
CA SER A 184 12.21 13.33 17.77
C SER A 184 12.42 13.96 16.39
N ILE A 185 11.62 13.61 15.40
CA ILE A 185 11.74 14.11 14.02
C ILE A 185 10.97 15.43 13.86
N PHE A 186 9.83 15.55 14.55
CA PHE A 186 8.90 16.68 14.46
C PHE A 186 8.68 17.30 15.86
N PRO A 187 9.66 18.02 16.41
CA PRO A 187 9.62 18.49 17.81
C PRO A 187 8.50 19.52 18.09
N ASN A 188 7.96 20.15 17.05
CA ASN A 188 6.91 21.17 17.17
C ASN A 188 5.49 20.62 16.92
N ILE A 189 5.34 19.31 16.71
CA ILE A 189 4.06 18.65 16.43
C ILE A 189 3.76 17.67 17.57
N LYS A 190 2.54 17.70 18.11
CA LYS A 190 2.11 16.71 19.10
C LYS A 190 1.79 15.39 18.43
N PHE A 191 2.16 14.27 19.05
CA PHE A 191 1.82 12.94 18.54
C PHE A 191 0.98 12.15 19.52
N THR A 192 0.07 11.35 18.99
CA THR A 192 -0.58 10.27 19.73
C THR A 192 -0.62 9.05 18.84
N VAL A 193 0.20 8.07 19.20
CA VAL A 193 0.21 6.76 18.53
C VAL A 193 -0.63 5.81 19.37
N ALA A 194 -1.62 5.18 18.77
CA ALA A 194 -2.51 4.25 19.46
C ALA A 194 -2.84 3.05 18.58
N LYS A 195 -3.28 1.96 19.20
CA LYS A 195 -3.85 0.82 18.49
C LYS A 195 -5.33 1.09 18.28
N LYS A 196 -5.87 0.74 17.11
CA LYS A 196 -7.27 1.00 16.73
C LYS A 196 -7.61 2.49 16.77
N ALA A 197 -6.65 3.32 16.38
CA ALA A 197 -6.79 4.78 16.39
C ALA A 197 -7.90 5.25 15.43
N ASP A 198 -8.16 4.49 14.37
CA ASP A 198 -9.30 4.66 13.46
C ASP A 198 -10.66 4.62 14.17
N SER A 199 -10.75 3.84 15.25
CA SER A 199 -11.96 3.74 16.08
C SER A 199 -12.04 4.80 17.18
N LEU A 200 -10.97 5.57 17.40
CA LEU A 200 -10.84 6.54 18.49
C LEU A 200 -10.85 7.99 17.99
N TYR A 201 -10.31 8.23 16.79
CA TYR A 201 -10.10 9.55 16.23
C TYR A 201 -10.69 9.61 14.82
N CYS A 202 -11.66 10.50 14.62
CA CYS A 202 -12.37 10.65 13.34
C CYS A 202 -11.41 10.94 12.17
N VAL A 203 -10.41 11.80 12.36
CA VAL A 203 -9.39 12.08 11.34
C VAL A 203 -8.56 10.83 10.95
N VAL A 204 -8.36 9.89 11.87
CA VAL A 204 -7.72 8.60 11.55
C VAL A 204 -8.69 7.69 10.79
N SER A 205 -9.97 7.69 11.17
CA SER A 205 -10.99 6.96 10.40
C SER A 205 -11.08 7.45 8.95
N VAL A 206 -11.03 8.77 8.72
CA VAL A 206 -10.99 9.34 7.36
C VAL A 206 -9.75 8.85 6.60
N ALA A 207 -8.57 8.89 7.24
CA ALA A 207 -7.34 8.35 6.66
C ALA A 207 -7.46 6.85 6.31
N SER A 208 -8.14 6.08 7.16
CA SER A 208 -8.46 4.67 6.96
C SER A 208 -9.32 4.43 5.72
N VAL A 209 -10.37 5.24 5.54
CA VAL A 209 -11.23 5.21 4.36
C VAL A 209 -10.42 5.45 3.09
N VAL A 210 -9.61 6.52 3.09
CA VAL A 210 -8.75 6.88 1.95
C VAL A 210 -7.77 5.74 1.61
N ALA A 211 -7.08 5.17 2.60
CA ALA A 211 -6.11 4.09 2.41
C ALA A 211 -6.78 2.81 1.89
N LYS A 212 -7.87 2.37 2.55
CA LYS A 212 -8.53 1.11 2.22
C LYS A 212 -9.22 1.16 0.85
N VAL A 213 -9.95 2.24 0.53
CA VAL A 213 -10.60 2.36 -0.79
C VAL A 213 -9.55 2.42 -1.90
N THR A 214 -8.47 3.18 -1.71
CA THR A 214 -7.38 3.24 -2.68
C THR A 214 -6.75 1.85 -2.90
N ARG A 215 -6.45 1.12 -1.82
CA ARG A 215 -5.91 -0.24 -1.90
C ARG A 215 -6.86 -1.19 -2.61
N ASP A 216 -8.14 -1.19 -2.24
CA ASP A 216 -9.12 -2.15 -2.75
C ASP A 216 -9.36 -1.93 -4.24
N VAL A 217 -9.40 -0.67 -4.70
CA VAL A 217 -9.45 -0.34 -6.14
C VAL A 217 -8.16 -0.78 -6.85
N LEU A 218 -6.98 -0.50 -6.29
CA LEU A 218 -5.70 -0.91 -6.91
C LEU A 218 -5.61 -2.42 -7.06
N VAL A 219 -6.01 -3.20 -6.05
CA VAL A 219 -6.01 -4.67 -6.12
C VAL A 219 -7.02 -5.19 -7.14
N ASP A 220 -8.18 -4.57 -7.26
CA ASP A 220 -9.18 -4.94 -8.26
C ASP A 220 -8.65 -4.72 -9.69
N LEU A 221 -7.92 -3.62 -9.91
CA LEU A 221 -7.27 -3.30 -11.18
C LEU A 221 -6.09 -4.21 -11.54
N LEU A 222 -5.58 -5.04 -10.60
CA LEU A 222 -4.56 -6.04 -10.90
C LEU A 222 -5.12 -7.27 -11.62
N LYS A 223 -6.45 -7.45 -11.64
CA LYS A 223 -7.08 -8.54 -12.40
C LYS A 223 -6.82 -8.36 -13.89
N ARG A 224 -6.40 -9.43 -14.55
CA ARG A 224 -6.19 -9.49 -16.00
C ARG A 224 -7.48 -9.80 -16.75
N TYR A 225 -8.43 -10.45 -16.09
CA TYR A 225 -9.72 -10.85 -16.65
C TYR A 225 -10.84 -10.56 -15.66
N ASP A 226 -12.02 -10.20 -16.15
CA ASP A 226 -13.17 -9.84 -15.31
C ASP A 226 -13.60 -10.98 -14.36
N ASN A 227 -13.40 -12.23 -14.79
CA ASN A 227 -13.71 -13.43 -14.02
C ASN A 227 -12.52 -13.96 -13.18
N GLU A 228 -11.40 -13.24 -13.13
CA GLU A 228 -10.23 -13.67 -12.36
C GLU A 228 -10.49 -13.55 -10.85
N VAL A 229 -10.43 -14.68 -10.14
CA VAL A 229 -10.65 -14.76 -8.70
C VAL A 229 -9.30 -14.81 -7.97
N ILE A 230 -8.76 -13.63 -7.66
CA ILE A 230 -7.54 -13.50 -6.85
C ILE A 230 -7.80 -13.87 -5.38
N GLY A 231 -9.01 -13.61 -4.87
CA GLY A 231 -9.31 -13.68 -3.44
C GLY A 231 -8.92 -12.40 -2.70
N SER A 232 -8.78 -12.49 -1.38
CA SER A 232 -8.46 -11.37 -0.48
C SER A 232 -7.03 -10.84 -0.63
N GLY A 233 -6.13 -11.64 -1.19
CA GLY A 233 -4.70 -11.41 -1.23
C GLY A 233 -3.94 -11.88 0.02
N TYR A 234 -4.63 -12.37 1.06
CA TYR A 234 -3.98 -12.89 2.26
C TYR A 234 -3.51 -14.34 2.10
N PRO A 235 -2.34 -14.72 2.67
CA PRO A 235 -1.88 -16.10 2.67
C PRO A 235 -2.85 -17.14 3.27
N SER A 236 -3.73 -16.71 4.19
CA SER A 236 -4.71 -17.56 4.85
C SER A 236 -5.96 -17.86 3.99
N ASP A 237 -6.12 -17.18 2.86
CA ASP A 237 -7.26 -17.36 1.97
C ASP A 237 -7.00 -18.43 0.91
N ALA A 238 -7.83 -19.47 0.89
CA ALA A 238 -7.75 -20.57 -0.06
C ALA A 238 -7.81 -20.10 -1.52
N LYS A 239 -8.60 -19.07 -1.84
CA LYS A 239 -8.69 -18.52 -3.21
C LYS A 239 -7.37 -17.86 -3.62
N THR A 240 -6.75 -17.12 -2.70
CA THR A 240 -5.45 -16.46 -2.91
C THR A 240 -4.34 -17.49 -3.14
N THR A 241 -4.26 -18.51 -2.30
CA THR A 241 -3.23 -19.55 -2.46
C THR A 241 -3.44 -20.40 -3.71
N ALA A 242 -4.69 -20.67 -4.11
CA ALA A 242 -4.98 -21.31 -5.39
C ALA A 242 -4.56 -20.43 -6.58
N TRP A 243 -4.86 -19.14 -6.54
CA TRP A 243 -4.45 -18.19 -7.58
C TRP A 243 -2.93 -18.13 -7.73
N LEU A 244 -2.18 -18.04 -6.62
CA LEU A 244 -0.72 -18.03 -6.65
C LEU A 244 -0.15 -19.29 -7.32
N ARG A 245 -0.65 -20.48 -6.98
CA ARG A 245 -0.19 -21.73 -7.59
C ARG A 245 -0.46 -21.76 -9.09
N SER A 246 -1.66 -21.38 -9.53
CA SER A 246 -2.07 -21.47 -10.93
C SER A 246 -1.46 -20.40 -11.84
N ASN A 247 -0.95 -19.30 -11.28
CA ASN A 247 -0.45 -18.15 -12.05
C ASN A 247 1.05 -17.92 -11.91
N ARG A 248 1.77 -18.90 -11.35
CA ARG A 248 3.22 -18.90 -11.26
C ARG A 248 3.82 -19.35 -12.59
N THR A 249 4.72 -18.56 -13.15
CA THR A 249 5.58 -18.93 -14.27
C THR A 249 6.82 -19.68 -13.76
N LEU A 250 7.36 -20.57 -14.59
CA LEU A 250 8.50 -21.43 -14.21
C LEU A 250 9.76 -20.64 -13.84
N LEU A 251 10.08 -19.61 -14.63
CA LEU A 251 11.32 -18.83 -14.48
C LEU A 251 11.13 -17.56 -13.64
N PHE A 252 10.08 -16.78 -13.89
CA PHE A 252 9.91 -15.45 -13.30
C PHE A 252 8.98 -15.43 -12.08
N GLY A 253 8.35 -16.55 -11.72
CA GLY A 253 7.30 -16.55 -10.71
C GLY A 253 6.09 -15.74 -11.19
N TRP A 254 5.76 -14.64 -10.53
CA TRP A 254 4.58 -13.81 -10.82
C TRP A 254 4.97 -12.41 -11.33
N PRO A 255 4.02 -11.63 -11.88
CA PRO A 255 4.25 -10.22 -12.15
C PRO A 255 4.69 -9.45 -10.89
N SER A 256 5.81 -8.72 -10.96
CA SER A 256 6.41 -8.00 -9.82
C SER A 256 5.53 -6.86 -9.28
N ASN A 257 4.60 -6.35 -10.08
CA ASN A 257 3.60 -5.38 -9.64
C ASN A 257 2.46 -6.02 -8.82
N MET A 258 2.31 -7.35 -8.87
CA MET A 258 1.22 -8.07 -8.20
C MET A 258 1.66 -8.76 -6.91
N VAL A 259 2.75 -9.51 -6.91
CA VAL A 259 3.13 -10.39 -5.78
C VAL A 259 4.30 -9.84 -5.00
N ARG A 260 4.21 -9.92 -3.68
CA ARG A 260 5.30 -9.59 -2.77
C ARG A 260 6.20 -10.82 -2.61
N PHE A 261 7.29 -10.87 -3.36
CA PHE A 261 8.24 -11.97 -3.35
C PHE A 261 8.91 -12.16 -1.99
N SER A 262 8.98 -11.11 -1.17
CA SER A 262 9.51 -11.19 0.20
C SER A 262 8.60 -11.96 1.17
N TRP A 263 7.35 -12.28 0.83
CA TRP A 263 6.46 -13.04 1.71
C TRP A 263 6.84 -14.52 1.74
N GLN A 264 6.81 -15.13 2.94
CA GLN A 264 7.14 -16.54 3.12
C GLN A 264 6.32 -17.47 2.21
N THR A 265 5.05 -17.15 1.96
CA THR A 265 4.18 -17.93 1.07
C THR A 265 4.69 -17.91 -0.38
N ALA A 266 5.16 -16.75 -0.86
CA ALA A 266 5.73 -16.63 -2.21
C ALA A 266 7.07 -17.38 -2.29
N GLN A 267 7.98 -17.17 -1.33
CA GLN A 267 9.27 -17.88 -1.25
C GLN A 267 9.06 -19.40 -1.23
N THR A 268 8.14 -19.90 -0.40
CA THR A 268 7.85 -21.35 -0.32
C THR A 268 7.38 -21.93 -1.65
N LEU A 269 6.58 -21.18 -2.41
CA LEU A 269 6.07 -21.59 -3.71
C LEU A 269 7.12 -21.49 -4.84
N LEU A 270 8.18 -20.70 -4.63
CA LEU A 270 9.33 -20.61 -5.53
C LEU A 270 10.38 -21.68 -5.20
N ASP A 271 10.66 -21.95 -3.93
CA ASP A 271 11.80 -22.79 -3.54
C ASP A 271 11.43 -24.27 -3.34
N LYS A 272 10.20 -24.56 -2.93
CA LYS A 272 9.78 -25.91 -2.49
C LYS A 272 8.77 -26.59 -3.42
N SER A 273 8.41 -25.92 -4.51
CA SER A 273 7.51 -26.49 -5.52
C SER A 273 8.27 -27.50 -6.38
N PRO A 274 7.76 -28.73 -6.60
CA PRO A 274 8.45 -29.76 -7.39
C PRO A 274 8.77 -29.33 -8.83
N ASP A 275 8.02 -28.37 -9.35
CA ASP A 275 8.12 -27.77 -10.68
C ASP A 275 8.81 -26.40 -10.65
N ALA A 276 9.56 -26.07 -9.59
CA ALA A 276 10.35 -24.85 -9.54
C ALA A 276 11.70 -25.00 -10.27
N VAL A 277 12.09 -23.93 -10.98
CA VAL A 277 13.45 -23.79 -11.48
C VAL A 277 14.32 -23.32 -10.30
N PRO A 278 15.38 -24.05 -9.92
CA PRO A 278 16.28 -23.61 -8.87
C PRO A 278 17.04 -22.36 -9.34
N ILE A 279 16.95 -21.29 -8.55
CA ILE A 279 17.70 -20.06 -8.75
C ILE A 279 18.69 -19.94 -7.59
N GLU A 280 19.98 -19.90 -7.92
CA GLU A 280 21.05 -19.65 -6.95
C GLU A 280 21.52 -18.20 -7.10
N TRP A 281 21.60 -17.49 -5.98
CA TRP A 281 22.17 -16.14 -5.95
C TRP A 281 23.62 -16.21 -5.49
N GLU A 282 24.43 -15.20 -5.85
CA GLU A 282 25.81 -15.09 -5.36
C GLU A 282 25.85 -15.14 -3.82
N ASP A 283 24.85 -14.54 -3.17
CA ASP A 283 24.63 -14.50 -1.72
C ASP A 283 24.47 -15.87 -1.06
N ASP A 284 23.99 -16.89 -1.78
CA ASP A 284 23.83 -18.24 -1.26
C ASP A 284 25.20 -18.92 -1.05
N HIS A 285 26.22 -18.39 -1.74
CA HIS A 285 27.60 -18.87 -1.72
C HIS A 285 28.54 -17.95 -0.94
N LEU A 286 28.08 -16.74 -0.59
CA LEU A 286 28.73 -15.86 0.39
C LEU A 286 28.38 -16.35 1.80
N GLY A 287 29.29 -17.13 2.40
CA GLY A 287 29.06 -17.88 3.65
C GLY A 287 28.23 -17.14 4.72
N LYS A 288 27.00 -17.61 4.94
CA LYS A 288 26.21 -17.25 6.13
C LYS A 288 26.82 -17.96 7.34
N GLY A 289 27.22 -17.20 8.37
CA GLY A 289 27.51 -17.77 9.68
C GLY A 289 26.38 -18.70 10.12
N SER A 290 26.76 -19.89 10.62
CA SER A 290 25.94 -21.11 10.77
C SER A 290 25.94 -22.04 9.55
N GLN A 291 27.12 -22.54 9.19
CA GLN A 291 27.23 -23.82 8.47
C GLN A 291 26.78 -24.97 9.39
N SER A 292 25.90 -25.83 8.87
CA SER A 292 25.67 -27.18 9.42
C SER A 292 26.99 -27.95 9.49
N VAL A 293 27.21 -28.74 10.54
CA VAL A 293 28.43 -29.56 10.74
C VAL A 293 28.71 -30.50 9.55
N SER A 294 27.67 -30.82 8.76
CA SER A 294 27.78 -31.57 7.51
C SER A 294 28.49 -30.82 6.37
N ALA A 295 28.39 -29.48 6.34
CA ALA A 295 29.00 -28.63 5.32
C ALA A 295 30.52 -28.39 5.52
N MET A 296 31.09 -28.80 6.66
CA MET A 296 32.54 -28.68 6.92
C MET A 296 33.40 -29.69 6.15
N PHE A 297 32.80 -30.74 5.59
CA PHE A 297 33.52 -31.84 4.93
C PHE A 297 33.38 -31.88 3.40
N ALA A 298 32.62 -30.95 2.82
CA ALA A 298 32.51 -30.80 1.37
C ALA A 298 33.09 -29.45 0.95
N ALA A 299 34.02 -29.45 0.00
CA ALA A 299 34.42 -28.21 -0.65
C ALA A 299 33.17 -27.62 -1.33
N PRO A 300 32.74 -26.39 -0.99
CA PRO A 300 31.62 -25.79 -1.68
C PRO A 300 32.01 -25.69 -3.17
N PRO A 301 31.15 -26.10 -4.10
CA PRO A 301 31.40 -25.85 -5.51
C PRO A 301 31.66 -24.35 -5.66
N LYS A 302 32.75 -23.98 -6.35
CA LYS A 302 33.06 -22.57 -6.63
C LYS A 302 31.90 -22.02 -7.46
N ALA A 303 31.03 -21.24 -6.83
CA ALA A 303 29.95 -20.57 -7.54
C ALA A 303 30.53 -19.62 -8.56
N VAL A 304 30.01 -19.68 -9.79
CA VAL A 304 30.42 -18.78 -10.85
C VAL A 304 29.69 -17.45 -10.65
N THR A 305 30.38 -16.50 -10.01
CA THR A 305 29.99 -15.10 -9.82
C THR A 305 30.43 -14.27 -11.02
N LEU A 306 29.86 -13.07 -11.20
CA LEU A 306 30.34 -12.10 -12.21
C LEU A 306 31.85 -11.85 -12.13
N ASP A 307 32.42 -11.89 -10.93
CA ASP A 307 33.85 -11.64 -10.67
C ASP A 307 34.77 -12.81 -11.05
N ASN A 308 34.23 -14.01 -11.28
CA ASN A 308 35.01 -15.22 -11.60
C ASN A 308 34.50 -15.99 -12.84
N TRP A 309 33.52 -15.43 -13.56
CA TRP A 309 32.96 -15.99 -14.79
C TRP A 309 33.96 -15.98 -15.96
N TYR A 310 34.91 -15.04 -15.97
CA TYR A 310 35.99 -15.02 -16.96
C TYR A 310 37.12 -15.98 -16.54
N GLY A 311 37.31 -17.07 -17.31
CA GLY A 311 38.47 -17.95 -17.20
C GLY A 311 38.20 -19.37 -16.67
N VAL A 312 36.96 -19.82 -16.63
CA VAL A 312 36.63 -21.23 -16.36
C VAL A 312 36.62 -22.00 -17.68
N GLU A 313 37.79 -22.48 -18.11
CA GLU A 313 37.93 -23.60 -19.08
C GLU A 313 37.98 -24.94 -18.34
#